data_AF-A0A1A7BD21-F1
#
_entry.id   AF-A0A1A7BD21-F1
#
_cell.length_a   1.000
_cell.length_b   1.000
_cell.length_c   1.000
_cell.angle_alpha   90.00
_cell.angle_beta   90.00
_cell.angle_gamma   90.00
#
_symmetry.space_group_name_H-M   'P 1'
#
loop_
_entity.id
_entity.type
_entity.pdbx_description
1 polymer ?
#
loop_
_entity_poly.entity_id
_entity_poly.type
_entity_poly.pdbx_seq_one_letter_code
_entity_poly.pdbx_strand_id
1 'polypeptide(L)'
;MKRIVTLIAGALALVAAPVAAEKTKPDIAEYKAVEAKNLVSGKQKIDPAKAYIFVRSPANRTNGVFLKTPSTGEIANFEAKWREEFEEEVKRYPRRLASWEVIQKSGRKGAEKPIEPTEENFAIAPIETRMIVPFGPQFVFEKTDGETKTYSYLVEVEPGEYTYLGPILYLPGTQTFGVCYCMGSVKFEAKAGQITSLGDFLSLGWADRAALEQSTFERTLLPDRPAVPTDWSVPEALAQYPHAKAELRAAGKRNNFLSALVGRIPPVPGVLGYDRDIPIDLVGLAEGKVEVEPAPAPATETTGAAAAETEAGMGGEGEPLATPDPARQGS
;
A
#
# COMPACT_ATOMS: atom_id res chain seq x y z
N MET A 1 -5.86 -83.92 8.77
CA MET A 1 -7.15 -83.53 9.39
C MET A 1 -7.09 -82.05 9.73
N LYS A 2 -8.14 -81.28 9.34
CA LYS A 2 -8.67 -79.99 9.88
C LYS A 2 -7.66 -78.88 10.25
N ARG A 3 -7.47 -77.84 9.43
CA ARG A 3 -8.25 -76.56 9.29
C ARG A 3 -8.24 -75.65 10.53
N ILE A 4 -7.84 -74.38 10.31
CA ILE A 4 -8.30 -73.06 10.85
C ILE A 4 -7.14 -72.06 10.57
N VAL A 5 -7.13 -71.21 9.52
CA VAL A 5 -7.79 -69.88 9.35
C VAL A 5 -7.41 -68.94 10.52
N THR A 6 -6.75 -67.78 10.34
CA THR A 6 -7.41 -66.50 10.04
C THR A 6 -6.40 -65.39 9.68
N LEU A 7 -6.81 -64.55 8.73
CA LEU A 7 -6.29 -63.26 8.26
C LEU A 7 -6.05 -62.21 9.37
N ILE A 8 -5.05 -61.35 9.17
CA ILE A 8 -5.18 -59.90 9.41
C ILE A 8 -4.57 -59.15 8.22
N ALA A 9 -5.43 -58.37 7.58
CA ALA A 9 -5.11 -57.35 6.58
C ALA A 9 -4.82 -56.01 7.28
N GLY A 10 -4.06 -55.12 6.65
CA GLY A 10 -3.90 -53.75 7.12
C GLY A 10 -2.88 -52.95 6.31
N ALA A 11 -3.29 -52.51 5.12
CA ALA A 11 -2.54 -51.57 4.30
C ALA A 11 -2.44 -50.19 4.98
N LEU A 12 -1.23 -49.68 5.16
CA LEU A 12 -0.96 -48.26 5.39
C LEU A 12 -0.43 -47.65 4.09
N ALA A 13 -1.34 -47.34 3.17
CA ALA A 13 -1.13 -46.30 2.18
C ALA A 13 -1.71 -45.01 2.77
N LEU A 14 -0.86 -44.18 3.39
CA LEU A 14 -1.23 -42.80 3.69
C LEU A 14 -1.22 -42.03 2.37
N VAL A 15 -2.42 -41.98 1.81
CA VAL A 15 -2.81 -41.14 0.69
C VAL A 15 -2.50 -39.69 1.05
N ALA A 16 -1.44 -39.13 0.47
CA ALA A 16 -1.33 -37.70 0.30
C ALA A 16 -2.29 -37.32 -0.84
N ALA A 17 -3.52 -36.96 -0.48
CA ALA A 17 -4.46 -36.33 -1.39
C ALA A 17 -5.34 -35.36 -0.62
N PRO A 18 -5.90 -34.39 -1.35
CA PRO A 18 -5.26 -33.18 -1.84
C PRO A 18 -5.41 -32.09 -0.77
N VAL A 19 -4.80 -30.93 -0.99
CA VAL A 19 -5.31 -29.67 -0.42
C VAL A 19 -6.76 -29.54 -0.91
N ALA A 20 -7.67 -30.13 -0.15
CA ALA A 20 -9.09 -30.11 -0.41
C ALA A 20 -9.55 -28.69 -0.16
N ALA A 21 -9.62 -27.91 -1.23
CA ALA A 21 -10.54 -26.78 -1.44
C ALA A 21 -11.01 -26.13 -0.13
N GLU A 22 -10.08 -25.56 0.64
CA GLU A 22 -10.42 -24.31 1.32
C GLU A 22 -10.92 -23.43 0.18
N LYS A 23 -12.21 -23.07 0.22
CA LYS A 23 -12.81 -22.11 -0.71
C LYS A 23 -11.76 -21.05 -0.95
N THR A 24 -11.24 -20.98 -2.17
CA THR A 24 -10.08 -20.16 -2.52
C THR A 24 -10.32 -18.81 -1.90
N LYS A 25 -9.54 -18.45 -0.87
CA LYS A 25 -9.73 -17.16 -0.20
C LYS A 25 -9.78 -16.11 -1.29
N PRO A 26 -10.69 -15.14 -1.18
CA PRO A 26 -10.82 -14.12 -2.21
C PRO A 26 -9.44 -13.56 -2.51
N ASP A 27 -9.12 -13.50 -3.80
CA ASP A 27 -7.84 -13.04 -4.32
C ASP A 27 -7.67 -11.51 -4.14
N ILE A 28 -8.51 -10.88 -3.33
CA ILE A 28 -8.58 -9.45 -3.05
C ILE A 28 -8.94 -9.29 -1.57
N ALA A 29 -8.28 -8.36 -0.87
CA ALA A 29 -8.59 -8.05 0.51
C ALA A 29 -10.06 -7.63 0.67
N GLU A 30 -10.76 -8.29 1.59
CA GLU A 30 -12.14 -7.93 1.89
C GLU A 30 -12.18 -6.72 2.83
N TYR A 31 -13.00 -5.73 2.48
CA TYR A 31 -13.26 -4.60 3.35
C TYR A 31 -14.67 -4.04 3.14
N LYS A 32 -15.18 -3.37 4.16
CA LYS A 32 -16.49 -2.70 4.12
C LYS A 32 -16.51 -1.49 5.04
N ALA A 33 -16.98 -0.36 4.53
CA ALA A 33 -17.23 0.81 5.36
C ALA A 33 -18.41 0.57 6.31
N VAL A 34 -18.26 1.00 7.56
CA VAL A 34 -19.30 0.94 8.58
C VAL A 34 -19.80 2.35 8.84
N GLU A 35 -21.12 2.53 8.91
CA GLU A 35 -21.75 3.80 9.27
C GLU A 35 -22.41 3.69 10.64
N ALA A 36 -22.27 4.70 11.51
CA ALA A 36 -22.83 4.67 12.87
C ALA A 36 -24.34 4.42 12.86
N LYS A 37 -25.08 5.02 11.91
CA LYS A 37 -26.53 4.83 11.74
C LYS A 37 -26.93 3.37 11.51
N ASN A 38 -26.06 2.58 10.86
CA ASN A 38 -26.34 1.16 10.58
C ASN A 38 -26.03 0.28 11.81
N LEU A 39 -25.02 0.64 12.61
CA LEU A 39 -24.76 -0.02 13.90
C LEU A 39 -25.88 0.26 14.91
N VAL A 40 -26.25 1.54 15.08
CA VAL A 40 -27.26 1.97 16.06
C VAL A 40 -28.65 1.41 15.72
N SER A 41 -29.01 1.37 14.43
CA SER A 41 -30.28 0.76 14.01
C SER A 41 -30.28 -0.77 14.02
N GLY A 42 -29.14 -1.41 14.30
CA GLY A 42 -28.99 -2.87 14.29
C GLY A 42 -28.98 -3.50 12.88
N LYS A 43 -28.97 -2.69 11.80
CA LYS A 43 -28.84 -3.15 10.41
C LYS A 43 -27.48 -3.78 10.12
N GLN A 44 -26.47 -3.34 10.85
CA GLN A 44 -25.13 -3.92 10.86
C GLN A 44 -24.72 -4.20 12.30
N LYS A 45 -23.96 -5.27 12.51
CA LYS A 45 -23.36 -5.63 13.79
C LYS A 45 -21.86 -5.80 13.60
N ILE A 46 -21.11 -5.57 14.66
CA ILE A 46 -19.68 -5.91 14.71
C ILE A 46 -19.57 -7.44 14.74
N ASP A 47 -18.88 -8.00 13.76
CA ASP A 47 -18.60 -9.42 13.63
C ASP A 47 -17.33 -9.76 14.43
N PRO A 48 -17.38 -10.68 15.41
CA PRO A 48 -16.21 -11.08 16.18
C PRO A 48 -15.11 -11.76 15.35
N ALA A 49 -15.42 -12.25 14.15
CA ALA A 49 -14.43 -12.85 13.24
C ALA A 49 -13.71 -11.82 12.36
N LYS A 50 -14.23 -10.58 12.27
CA LYS A 50 -13.64 -9.48 11.49
C LYS A 50 -12.85 -8.53 12.41
N ALA A 51 -11.94 -7.78 11.83
CA ALA A 51 -11.23 -6.71 12.50
C ALA A 51 -11.77 -5.36 12.02
N TYR A 52 -11.51 -4.30 12.78
CA TYR A 52 -12.01 -2.96 12.46
C TYR A 52 -10.91 -1.92 12.62
N ILE A 53 -10.76 -1.03 11.65
CA ILE A 53 -9.80 0.09 11.69
C ILE A 53 -10.59 1.39 11.84
N PHE A 54 -10.33 2.12 12.92
CA PHE A 54 -10.96 3.41 13.19
C PHE A 54 -9.99 4.57 12.90
N VAL A 55 -10.48 5.59 12.18
CA VAL A 55 -9.75 6.81 11.84
C VAL A 55 -10.60 8.03 12.14
N ARG A 56 -10.01 9.06 12.74
CA ARG A 56 -10.56 10.40 12.93
C ARG A 56 -9.79 11.41 12.10
N SER A 57 -10.51 12.35 11.52
CA SER A 57 -9.96 13.47 10.76
C SER A 57 -10.51 14.78 11.32
N PRO A 58 -9.66 15.63 11.92
CA PRO A 58 -10.04 16.96 12.35
C PRO A 58 -10.41 17.85 11.17
N ALA A 59 -11.45 18.67 11.31
CA ALA A 59 -11.95 19.70 10.38
C ALA A 59 -12.46 19.25 9.00
N ASN A 60 -11.79 18.31 8.34
CA ASN A 60 -12.04 17.94 6.94
C ASN A 60 -12.29 16.44 6.77
N ARG A 61 -13.02 16.09 5.71
CA ARG A 61 -13.05 14.70 5.24
C ARG A 61 -11.66 14.30 4.79
N THR A 62 -11.31 13.04 5.01
CA THR A 62 -10.04 12.48 4.58
C THR A 62 -10.27 11.15 3.89
N ASN A 63 -9.23 10.68 3.22
CA ASN A 63 -9.19 9.38 2.60
C ASN A 63 -7.77 8.82 2.70
N GLY A 64 -7.64 7.54 2.41
CA GLY A 64 -6.35 6.91 2.30
C GLY A 64 -6.46 5.45 1.93
N VAL A 65 -5.30 4.83 1.84
CA VAL A 65 -5.18 3.40 1.54
C VAL A 65 -4.42 2.73 2.67
N PHE A 66 -5.03 1.69 3.23
CA PHE A 66 -4.31 0.66 3.96
C PHE A 66 -3.92 -0.46 3.00
N LEU A 67 -2.77 -1.05 3.22
CA LEU A 67 -2.27 -2.17 2.45
C LEU A 67 -2.11 -3.37 3.39
N LYS A 68 -2.96 -4.38 3.20
CA LYS A 68 -2.91 -5.63 3.95
C LYS A 68 -1.61 -6.36 3.62
N THR A 69 -0.94 -6.93 4.61
CA THR A 69 0.14 -7.88 4.39
C THR A 69 -0.49 -9.20 3.92
N PRO A 70 -0.16 -9.71 2.71
CA PRO A 70 -0.73 -10.96 2.22
C PRO A 70 -0.45 -12.13 3.16
N SER A 71 -1.45 -12.97 3.40
CA SER A 71 -1.27 -14.26 4.07
C SER A 71 -0.61 -15.28 3.14
N THR A 72 -0.05 -16.35 3.71
CA THR A 72 0.53 -17.45 2.94
C THR A 72 -0.42 -18.03 1.88
N GLY A 73 -1.73 -18.10 2.20
CA GLY A 73 -2.74 -18.57 1.24
C GLY A 73 -2.97 -17.61 0.08
N GLU A 74 -2.95 -16.29 0.33
CA GLU A 74 -3.08 -15.27 -0.72
C GLU A 74 -1.84 -15.24 -1.62
N ILE A 75 -0.64 -15.44 -1.05
CA ILE A 75 0.60 -15.58 -1.83
C ILE A 75 0.54 -16.82 -2.72
N ALA A 76 0.14 -17.97 -2.17
CA ALA A 76 0.02 -19.20 -2.96
C ALA A 76 -1.02 -19.06 -4.09
N ASN A 77 -2.15 -18.39 -3.83
CA ASN A 77 -3.16 -18.11 -4.86
C ASN A 77 -2.60 -17.18 -5.95
N PHE A 78 -1.84 -16.16 -5.57
CA PHE A 78 -1.17 -15.26 -6.51
C PHE A 78 -0.17 -16.00 -7.40
N GLU A 79 0.68 -16.83 -6.81
CA GLU A 79 1.68 -17.65 -7.53
C GLU A 79 1.01 -18.65 -8.48
N ALA A 80 -0.06 -19.32 -8.04
CA ALA A 80 -0.83 -20.21 -8.89
C ALA A 80 -1.41 -19.49 -10.11
N LYS A 81 -1.97 -18.30 -9.91
CA LYS A 81 -2.50 -17.46 -11.00
C LYS A 81 -1.39 -16.95 -11.92
N TRP A 82 -0.24 -16.56 -11.37
CA TRP A 82 0.92 -16.18 -12.18
C TRP A 82 1.35 -17.34 -13.09
N ARG A 83 1.41 -18.57 -12.56
CA ARG A 83 1.77 -19.77 -13.34
C ARG A 83 0.76 -20.05 -14.46
N GLU A 84 -0.52 -19.96 -14.15
CA GLU A 84 -1.60 -20.13 -15.13
C GLU A 84 -1.49 -19.10 -16.26
N GLU A 85 -1.39 -17.81 -15.92
CA GLU A 85 -1.30 -16.73 -16.93
C GLU A 85 0.01 -16.81 -17.74
N PHE A 86 1.12 -17.23 -17.12
CA PHE A 86 2.40 -17.46 -17.81
C PHE A 86 2.28 -18.58 -18.85
N GLU A 87 1.70 -19.72 -18.48
CA GLU A 87 1.48 -20.82 -19.41
C GLU A 87 0.57 -20.43 -20.58
N GLU A 88 -0.48 -19.64 -20.32
CA GLU A 88 -1.32 -19.08 -21.38
C GLU A 88 -0.55 -18.14 -22.30
N GLU A 89 0.30 -17.30 -21.74
CA GLU A 89 1.07 -16.32 -22.50
C GLU A 89 2.13 -16.99 -23.40
N VAL A 90 2.81 -18.03 -22.89
CA VAL A 90 3.72 -18.89 -23.66
C VAL A 90 2.96 -19.55 -24.82
N LYS A 91 1.74 -20.07 -24.59
CA LYS A 91 0.91 -20.66 -25.66
C LYS A 91 0.46 -19.63 -26.70
N ARG A 92 0.22 -18.37 -26.31
CA ARG A 92 -0.19 -17.28 -27.21
C ARG A 92 0.97 -16.69 -28.01
N TYR A 93 2.20 -16.78 -27.51
CA TYR A 93 3.37 -16.16 -28.11
C TYR A 93 3.61 -16.52 -29.59
N PRO A 94 3.63 -17.81 -30.02
CA PRO A 94 3.88 -18.18 -31.41
C PRO A 94 2.88 -17.54 -32.39
N ARG A 95 1.61 -17.43 -31.98
CA ARG A 95 0.55 -16.80 -32.80
C ARG A 95 0.79 -15.30 -32.96
N ARG A 96 1.21 -14.61 -31.89
CA ARG A 96 1.53 -13.17 -31.95
C ARG A 96 2.79 -12.92 -32.77
N LEU A 97 3.80 -13.75 -32.63
CA LEU A 97 5.02 -13.68 -33.43
C LEU A 97 4.71 -13.84 -34.93
N ALA A 98 3.95 -14.87 -35.31
CA ALA A 98 3.54 -15.08 -36.70
C ALA A 98 2.72 -13.90 -37.25
N SER A 99 1.82 -13.35 -36.44
CA SER A 99 1.01 -12.18 -36.83
C SER A 99 1.89 -10.94 -37.04
N TRP A 100 2.88 -10.72 -36.16
CA TRP A 100 3.86 -9.64 -36.32
C TRP A 100 4.71 -9.82 -37.58
N GLU A 101 5.19 -11.03 -37.89
CA GLU A 101 5.96 -11.32 -39.10
C GLU A 101 5.19 -11.00 -40.39
N VAL A 102 3.88 -11.29 -40.42
CA VAL A 102 2.99 -10.92 -41.54
C VAL A 102 2.87 -9.40 -41.66
N ILE A 103 2.70 -8.69 -40.54
CA ILE A 103 2.62 -7.21 -40.53
C ILE A 103 3.92 -6.59 -41.03
N GLN A 104 5.07 -7.09 -40.60
CA GLN A 104 6.39 -6.62 -41.06
C GLN A 104 6.56 -6.79 -42.58
N LYS A 105 6.17 -7.95 -43.12
CA LYS A 105 6.22 -8.21 -44.57
C LYS A 105 5.29 -7.30 -45.39
N SER A 106 4.20 -6.82 -44.79
CA SER A 106 3.25 -5.90 -45.45
C SER A 106 3.75 -4.45 -45.56
N GLY A 107 4.94 -4.13 -45.04
CA GLY A 107 5.50 -2.79 -45.08
C GLY A 107 4.83 -1.78 -44.13
N ARG A 108 3.91 -2.24 -43.26
CA ARG A 108 3.29 -1.41 -42.21
C ARG A 108 4.33 -1.09 -41.15
N LYS A 109 4.78 0.17 -41.09
CA LYS A 109 5.63 0.69 -40.02
C LYS A 109 4.84 0.72 -38.71
N GLY A 110 5.39 0.15 -37.64
CA GLY A 110 4.97 0.48 -36.27
C GLY A 110 4.58 -0.66 -35.32
N ALA A 111 4.63 -1.93 -35.71
CA ALA A 111 4.41 -3.02 -34.74
C ALA A 111 5.72 -3.40 -34.04
N GLU A 112 5.80 -3.22 -32.73
CA GLU A 112 6.90 -3.73 -31.90
C GLU A 112 6.92 -5.27 -31.94
N LYS A 113 8.12 -5.85 -31.96
CA LYS A 113 8.27 -7.31 -31.96
C LYS A 113 7.80 -7.84 -30.60
N PRO A 114 6.87 -8.81 -30.55
CA PRO A 114 6.50 -9.47 -29.29
C PRO A 114 7.74 -10.07 -28.63
N ILE A 115 7.89 -9.81 -27.33
CA ILE A 115 8.93 -10.39 -26.50
C ILE A 115 8.52 -11.81 -26.13
N GLU A 116 9.47 -12.75 -26.19
CA GLU A 116 9.24 -14.12 -25.73
C GLU A 116 9.01 -14.12 -24.22
N PRO A 117 7.86 -14.64 -23.72
CA PRO A 117 7.61 -14.72 -22.30
C PRO A 117 8.63 -15.64 -21.63
N THR A 118 9.31 -15.11 -20.62
CA THR A 118 10.22 -15.86 -19.73
C THR A 118 9.79 -15.59 -18.31
N GLU A 119 10.22 -16.43 -17.36
CA GLU A 119 9.87 -16.21 -15.95
C GLU A 119 10.42 -14.86 -15.45
N GLU A 120 11.52 -14.38 -16.04
CA GLU A 120 12.19 -13.13 -15.69
C GLU A 120 11.51 -11.88 -16.25
N ASN A 121 10.78 -11.98 -17.37
CA ASN A 121 10.14 -10.82 -18.03
C ASN A 121 8.61 -10.82 -17.95
N PHE A 122 8.01 -11.93 -17.54
CA PHE A 122 6.57 -12.04 -17.39
C PHE A 122 6.12 -11.59 -16.00
N ALA A 123 5.15 -10.69 -15.98
CA ALA A 123 4.54 -10.22 -14.74
C ALA A 123 3.04 -10.04 -14.92
N ILE A 124 2.29 -10.40 -13.89
CA ILE A 124 0.88 -10.02 -13.72
C ILE A 124 0.80 -8.79 -12.81
N ALA A 125 -0.39 -8.20 -12.67
CA ALA A 125 -0.60 -7.09 -11.75
C ALA A 125 -0.09 -7.46 -10.32
N PRO A 126 0.73 -6.61 -9.66
CA PRO A 126 1.35 -6.94 -8.38
C PRO A 126 0.34 -7.35 -7.31
N ILE A 127 0.73 -8.28 -6.42
CA ILE A 127 -0.15 -8.77 -5.33
C ILE A 127 -0.62 -7.62 -4.43
N GLU A 128 0.16 -6.55 -4.29
CA GLU A 128 -0.20 -5.37 -3.52
C GLU A 128 -1.48 -4.71 -4.03
N THR A 129 -1.74 -4.75 -5.34
CA THR A 129 -2.98 -4.19 -5.91
C THR A 129 -4.23 -4.94 -5.46
N ARG A 130 -4.07 -6.21 -5.08
CA ARG A 130 -5.13 -7.06 -4.53
C ARG A 130 -5.36 -6.80 -3.05
N MET A 131 -4.36 -6.28 -2.34
CA MET A 131 -4.38 -6.09 -0.89
C MET A 131 -4.80 -4.67 -0.46
N ILE A 132 -5.30 -3.86 -1.39
CA ILE A 132 -5.71 -2.48 -1.15
C ILE A 132 -7.02 -2.44 -0.35
N VAL A 133 -6.98 -1.71 0.77
CA VAL A 133 -8.15 -1.36 1.58
C VAL A 133 -8.26 0.17 1.64
N PRO A 134 -9.06 0.79 0.75
CA PRO A 134 -9.31 2.22 0.77
C PRO A 134 -10.31 2.60 1.87
N PHE A 135 -10.21 3.84 2.35
CA PHE A 135 -11.21 4.44 3.22
C PHE A 135 -11.45 5.89 2.84
N GLY A 136 -12.67 6.38 3.12
CA GLY A 136 -13.06 7.75 2.84
C GLY A 136 -12.98 8.14 1.35
N PRO A 137 -13.27 9.41 1.00
CA PRO A 137 -13.93 10.40 1.86
C PRO A 137 -15.44 10.14 2.00
N GLN A 138 -15.97 9.16 1.25
CA GLN A 138 -17.34 8.66 1.34
C GLN A 138 -17.53 7.76 2.56
N PHE A 139 -18.78 7.43 2.87
CA PHE A 139 -19.15 6.51 3.96
C PHE A 139 -18.54 6.90 5.33
N VAL A 140 -18.71 8.17 5.68
CA VAL A 140 -18.33 8.70 7.01
C VAL A 140 -19.09 7.92 8.08
N PHE A 141 -18.34 7.37 9.05
CA PHE A 141 -18.92 6.65 10.19
C PHE A 141 -19.78 7.60 11.03
N GLU A 142 -19.18 8.71 11.45
CA GLU A 142 -19.80 9.76 12.25
C GLU A 142 -19.17 11.11 11.91
N LYS A 143 -19.96 12.18 12.02
CA LYS A 143 -19.51 13.56 11.87
C LYS A 143 -19.95 14.35 13.10
N THR A 144 -19.04 15.11 13.70
CA THR A 144 -19.37 16.13 14.69
C THR A 144 -19.41 17.50 14.01
N ASP A 145 -20.36 18.35 14.40
CA ASP A 145 -20.51 19.73 13.93
C ASP A 145 -20.07 20.73 15.03
N GLY A 146 -19.80 21.98 14.64
CA GLY A 146 -19.35 23.04 15.55
C GLY A 146 -17.84 23.32 15.47
N GLU A 147 -17.28 23.95 16.51
CA GLU A 147 -15.86 24.34 16.57
C GLU A 147 -14.92 23.13 16.58
N THR A 148 -15.36 22.00 17.13
CA THR A 148 -14.64 20.72 17.16
C THR A 148 -15.11 19.78 16.06
N LYS A 149 -15.37 20.32 14.86
CA LYS A 149 -15.82 19.53 13.71
C LYS A 149 -14.82 18.42 13.39
N THR A 150 -15.31 17.18 13.36
CA THR A 150 -14.52 16.00 13.01
C THR A 150 -15.29 15.09 12.07
N TYR A 151 -14.54 14.32 11.28
CA TYR A 151 -15.06 13.23 10.48
C TYR A 151 -14.39 11.94 10.93
N SER A 152 -15.18 10.93 11.27
CA SER A 152 -14.67 9.62 11.65
C SER A 152 -15.02 8.57 10.59
N TYR A 153 -14.18 7.56 10.45
CA TYR A 153 -14.32 6.44 9.54
C TYR A 153 -14.08 5.15 10.31
N LEU A 154 -14.88 4.14 10.01
CA LEU A 154 -14.71 2.79 10.53
C LEU A 154 -14.77 1.82 9.36
N VAL A 155 -13.71 1.04 9.20
CA VAL A 155 -13.58 0.07 8.11
C VAL A 155 -13.50 -1.32 8.72
N GLU A 156 -14.46 -2.17 8.36
CA GLU A 156 -14.40 -3.61 8.60
C GLU A 156 -13.38 -4.22 7.63
N VAL A 157 -12.48 -5.05 8.14
CA VAL A 157 -11.40 -5.69 7.40
C VAL A 157 -11.19 -7.12 7.91
N GLU A 158 -10.43 -7.91 7.16
CA GLU A 158 -9.91 -9.17 7.67
C GLU A 158 -8.90 -8.92 8.81
N PRO A 159 -8.79 -9.82 9.80
CA PRO A 159 -7.71 -9.75 10.77
C PRO A 159 -6.34 -9.91 10.08
N GLY A 160 -5.35 -9.12 10.50
CA GLY A 160 -4.00 -9.17 9.92
C GLY A 160 -3.17 -7.92 10.16
N GLU A 161 -2.01 -7.86 9.53
CA GLU A 161 -1.13 -6.68 9.56
C GLU A 161 -1.50 -5.73 8.40
N TYR A 162 -1.55 -4.43 8.71
CA TYR A 162 -1.88 -3.38 7.76
C TYR A 162 -0.81 -2.29 7.80
N THR A 163 -0.40 -1.84 6.61
CA THR A 163 0.46 -0.66 6.44
C THR A 163 -0.37 0.52 5.97
N TYR A 164 -0.19 1.71 6.53
CA TYR A 164 -0.77 2.92 5.94
C TYR A 164 0.02 3.31 4.69
N LEU A 165 -0.55 3.14 3.50
CA LEU A 165 0.14 3.44 2.24
C LEU A 165 0.20 4.95 1.97
N GLY A 166 -0.71 5.73 2.55
CA GLY A 166 -0.73 7.19 2.47
C GLY A 166 -2.13 7.76 2.18
N PRO A 167 -2.24 9.10 2.10
CA PRO A 167 -3.48 9.82 1.79
C PRO A 167 -3.81 9.73 0.29
N ILE A 168 -3.99 8.51 -0.19
CA ILE A 168 -4.27 8.19 -1.59
C ILE A 168 -5.77 8.10 -1.80
N LEU A 169 -6.29 8.81 -2.81
CA LEU A 169 -7.62 8.57 -3.34
C LEU A 169 -7.52 7.47 -4.38
N TYR A 170 -8.00 6.28 -4.01
CA TYR A 170 -7.96 5.09 -4.87
C TYR A 170 -9.35 4.75 -5.40
N LEU A 171 -9.46 4.73 -6.72
CA LEU A 171 -10.64 4.33 -7.47
C LEU A 171 -10.17 3.33 -8.54
N PRO A 172 -10.61 2.06 -8.51
CA PRO A 172 -10.16 1.05 -9.45
C PRO A 172 -10.35 1.49 -10.91
N GLY A 173 -9.29 1.35 -11.72
CA GLY A 173 -9.31 1.70 -13.14
C GLY A 173 -9.16 3.19 -13.46
N THR A 174 -8.97 4.06 -12.46
CA THR A 174 -8.68 5.48 -12.67
C THR A 174 -7.26 5.84 -12.21
N GLN A 175 -6.78 7.01 -12.64
CA GLN A 175 -5.51 7.57 -12.15
C GLN A 175 -5.52 7.68 -10.62
N THR A 176 -4.45 7.24 -9.98
CA THR A 176 -4.23 7.40 -8.53
C THR A 176 -3.88 8.86 -8.22
N PHE A 177 -4.51 9.43 -7.19
CA PHE A 177 -4.20 10.78 -6.68
C PHE A 177 -3.71 10.71 -5.23
N GLY A 178 -2.69 11.50 -4.90
CA GLY A 178 -2.13 11.60 -3.55
C GLY A 178 -0.67 11.12 -3.45
N VAL A 179 -0.20 10.99 -2.21
CA VAL A 179 1.18 10.62 -1.90
C VAL A 179 1.24 9.18 -1.40
N CYS A 180 2.08 8.35 -2.03
CA CYS A 180 2.50 7.07 -1.47
C CYS A 180 3.62 7.30 -0.46
N TYR A 181 3.44 6.79 0.76
CA TYR A 181 4.49 6.70 1.78
C TYR A 181 5.43 5.51 1.53
N CYS A 182 5.86 5.40 0.28
CA CYS A 182 6.72 4.34 -0.25
C CYS A 182 8.13 4.36 0.36
N MET A 183 8.62 5.53 0.82
CA MET A 183 9.94 5.67 1.44
C MET A 183 9.94 5.40 2.96
N GLY A 184 8.78 5.17 3.56
CA GLY A 184 8.65 4.83 4.97
C GLY A 184 7.31 5.25 5.52
N SER A 185 6.66 4.33 6.20
CA SER A 185 5.35 4.52 6.81
C SER A 185 5.27 3.75 8.12
N VAL A 186 4.07 3.59 8.67
CA VAL A 186 3.80 2.73 9.82
C VAL A 186 2.92 1.54 9.43
N LYS A 187 3.11 0.44 10.16
CA LYS A 187 2.28 -0.74 10.13
C LYS A 187 1.74 -1.07 11.52
N PHE A 188 0.63 -1.79 11.57
CA PHE A 188 -0.05 -2.19 12.80
C PHE A 188 -0.85 -3.47 12.59
N GLU A 189 -1.18 -4.16 13.67
CA GLU A 189 -2.04 -5.34 13.65
C GLU A 189 -3.50 -4.95 13.90
N ALA A 190 -4.41 -5.42 13.05
CA ALA A 190 -5.84 -5.35 13.26
C ALA A 190 -6.36 -6.73 13.72
N LYS A 191 -6.84 -6.80 14.97
CA LYS A 191 -7.22 -8.06 15.63
C LYS A 191 -8.70 -8.39 15.44
N ALA A 192 -9.02 -9.68 15.33
CA ALA A 192 -10.40 -10.16 15.24
C ALA A 192 -11.23 -9.73 16.44
N GLY A 193 -12.45 -9.25 16.19
CA GLY A 193 -13.40 -8.79 17.20
C GLY A 193 -13.01 -7.49 17.90
N GLN A 194 -11.98 -6.79 17.42
CA GLN A 194 -11.47 -5.57 18.03
C GLN A 194 -11.43 -4.40 17.03
N ILE A 195 -11.76 -3.22 17.55
CA ILE A 195 -11.54 -1.95 16.88
C ILE A 195 -10.12 -1.47 17.20
N THR A 196 -9.28 -1.43 16.17
CA THR A 196 -7.94 -0.86 16.23
C THR A 196 -8.04 0.63 15.91
N SER A 197 -7.87 1.46 16.93
CA SER A 197 -7.98 2.91 16.82
C SER A 197 -6.66 3.51 16.36
N LEU A 198 -6.67 4.12 15.18
CA LEU A 198 -5.63 5.06 14.77
C LEU A 198 -5.92 6.48 15.27
N GLY A 199 -7.08 6.73 15.88
CA GLY A 199 -7.43 8.06 16.35
C GLY A 199 -7.30 9.10 15.25
N ASP A 200 -6.79 10.28 15.59
CA ASP A 200 -6.42 11.32 14.62
C ASP A 200 -4.96 11.24 14.13
N PHE A 201 -4.27 10.11 14.31
CA PHE A 201 -2.85 9.93 13.96
C PHE A 201 -2.56 10.29 12.49
N LEU A 202 -3.46 9.90 11.57
CA LEU A 202 -3.29 10.12 10.13
C LEU A 202 -3.46 11.60 9.72
N SER A 203 -3.96 12.46 10.60
CA SER A 203 -3.98 13.93 10.40
C SER A 203 -2.60 14.57 10.60
N LEU A 204 -1.64 13.79 11.11
CA LEU A 204 -0.29 14.23 11.45
C LEU A 204 -0.26 15.36 12.49
N GLY A 205 -1.32 15.59 13.28
CA GLY A 205 -1.37 16.62 14.32
C GLY A 205 -0.21 16.58 15.32
N TRP A 206 0.34 15.39 15.54
CA TRP A 206 1.49 15.10 16.40
C TRP A 206 2.84 15.53 15.80
N ALA A 207 2.91 15.82 14.51
CA ALA A 207 4.12 16.27 13.84
C ALA A 207 4.18 17.81 13.83
N ASP A 208 5.19 18.34 14.51
CA ASP A 208 5.54 19.76 14.42
C ASP A 208 6.16 20.10 13.05
N ARG A 209 6.50 21.37 12.86
CA ARG A 209 7.13 21.85 11.62
C ARG A 209 8.43 21.10 11.29
N ALA A 210 9.31 20.88 12.27
CA ALA A 210 10.61 20.25 12.04
C ALA A 210 10.48 18.78 11.62
N ALA A 211 9.51 18.05 12.18
CA ALA A 211 9.18 16.70 11.75
C ALA A 211 8.58 16.68 10.33
N LEU A 212 7.66 17.61 10.04
CA LEU A 212 7.04 17.72 8.72
C LEU A 212 8.05 18.04 7.61
N GLU A 213 9.03 18.91 7.88
CA GLU A 213 10.10 19.28 6.93
C GLU A 213 10.95 18.07 6.47
N GLN A 214 10.94 16.98 7.23
CA GLN A 214 11.62 15.73 6.85
C GLN A 214 10.79 14.88 5.88
N SER A 215 9.48 15.14 5.76
CA SER A 215 8.53 14.39 4.91
C SER A 215 8.12 15.08 3.62
N THR A 216 8.49 16.35 3.41
CA THR A 216 8.12 17.12 2.22
C THR A 216 9.28 17.91 1.62
N PHE A 217 9.24 18.11 0.31
CA PHE A 217 10.11 19.05 -0.39
C PHE A 217 9.54 20.48 -0.41
N GLU A 218 8.22 20.66 -0.21
CA GLU A 218 7.53 21.96 -0.23
C GLU A 218 7.53 22.65 1.14
N ARG A 219 8.73 22.89 1.69
CA ARG A 219 8.90 23.40 3.07
C ARG A 219 8.27 24.77 3.30
N THR A 220 8.11 25.57 2.24
CA THR A 220 7.51 26.92 2.31
C THR A 220 6.01 26.88 2.60
N LEU A 221 5.33 25.78 2.29
CA LEU A 221 3.88 25.61 2.50
C LEU A 221 3.55 24.99 3.87
N LEU A 222 4.56 24.62 4.66
CA LEU A 222 4.34 24.02 5.95
C LEU A 222 3.81 25.04 6.98
N PRO A 223 2.73 24.72 7.70
CA PRO A 223 2.25 25.56 8.77
C PRO A 223 3.25 25.58 9.92
N ASP A 224 3.45 26.76 10.51
CA ASP A 224 4.11 26.85 11.81
C ASP A 224 3.09 26.51 12.90
N ARG A 225 3.23 25.34 13.52
CA ARG A 225 2.30 24.83 14.52
C ARG A 225 3.01 23.94 15.54
N PRO A 226 2.55 23.93 16.80
CA PRO A 226 3.03 22.97 17.78
C PRO A 226 2.51 21.56 17.48
N ALA A 227 3.27 20.55 17.91
CA ALA A 227 2.80 19.18 17.96
C ALA A 227 1.65 19.04 18.98
N VAL A 228 0.58 18.37 18.59
CA VAL A 228 -0.55 18.04 19.45
C VAL A 228 -0.60 16.52 19.66
N PRO A 229 -0.72 16.02 20.90
CA PRO A 229 -0.85 14.59 21.15
C PRO A 229 -2.01 13.97 20.36
N THR A 230 -1.76 12.80 19.77
CA THR A 230 -2.80 12.03 19.08
C THR A 230 -3.93 11.66 20.02
N ASP A 231 -5.16 11.93 19.61
CA ASP A 231 -6.37 11.48 20.28
C ASP A 231 -6.76 10.09 19.75
N TRP A 232 -6.51 9.07 20.56
CA TRP A 232 -6.77 7.67 20.25
C TRP A 232 -8.20 7.22 20.61
N SER A 233 -9.04 8.10 21.16
CA SER A 233 -10.38 7.74 21.63
C SER A 233 -11.30 7.33 20.48
N VAL A 234 -12.22 6.42 20.76
CA VAL A 234 -13.32 6.08 19.85
C VAL A 234 -14.59 6.85 20.25
N PRO A 235 -15.52 7.13 19.32
CA PRO A 235 -16.80 7.75 19.64
C PRO A 235 -17.66 6.86 20.54
N GLU A 236 -18.63 7.46 21.23
CA GLU A 236 -19.53 6.77 22.17
C GLU A 236 -20.25 5.57 21.54
N ALA A 237 -20.65 5.69 20.27
CA ALA A 237 -21.28 4.59 19.51
C ALA A 237 -20.40 3.33 19.41
N LEU A 238 -19.09 3.46 19.64
CA LEU A 238 -18.12 2.37 19.62
C LEU A 238 -17.61 1.96 21.01
N ALA A 239 -17.91 2.73 22.06
CA ALA A 239 -17.34 2.55 23.40
C ALA A 239 -17.66 1.17 24.02
N GLN A 240 -18.82 0.60 23.67
CA GLN A 240 -19.25 -0.72 24.15
C GLN A 240 -18.53 -1.91 23.50
N TYR A 241 -17.79 -1.70 22.40
CA TYR A 241 -17.08 -2.77 21.70
C TYR A 241 -15.61 -2.83 22.16
N PRO A 242 -14.97 -4.01 22.09
CA PRO A 242 -13.54 -4.12 22.35
C PRO A 242 -12.77 -3.18 21.41
N HIS A 243 -11.99 -2.27 21.99
CA HIS A 243 -11.16 -1.34 21.24
C HIS A 243 -9.81 -1.13 21.92
N ALA A 244 -8.79 -0.85 21.11
CA ALA A 244 -7.45 -0.54 21.58
C ALA A 244 -6.79 0.47 20.66
N LYS A 245 -5.82 1.23 21.18
CA LYS A 245 -4.94 2.04 20.34
C LYS A 245 -4.11 1.12 19.43
N ALA A 246 -3.82 1.58 18.22
CA ALA A 246 -2.89 0.87 17.34
C ALA A 246 -1.50 0.76 17.95
N GLU A 247 -0.93 -0.43 17.93
CA GLU A 247 0.49 -0.66 18.24
C GLU A 247 1.30 -0.47 16.95
N LEU A 248 1.81 0.74 16.76
CA LEU A 248 2.52 1.13 15.54
C LEU A 248 3.94 0.55 15.52
N ARG A 249 4.37 0.15 14.33
CA ARG A 249 5.76 -0.21 13.98
C ARG A 249 6.18 0.53 12.72
N ALA A 250 7.47 0.73 12.51
CA ALA A 250 7.95 1.17 11.21
C ALA A 250 7.59 0.13 10.13
N ALA A 251 7.06 0.62 9.01
CA ALA A 251 7.02 -0.12 7.77
C ALA A 251 8.29 0.18 6.97
N GLY A 252 8.88 -0.86 6.38
CA GLY A 252 10.01 -0.71 5.47
C GLY A 252 9.64 0.03 4.18
N LYS A 253 10.64 0.19 3.30
CA LYS A 253 10.41 0.74 1.95
C LYS A 253 9.49 -0.18 1.15
N ARG A 254 8.74 0.40 0.21
CA ARG A 254 7.87 -0.34 -0.71
C ARG A 254 7.96 0.20 -2.13
N ASN A 255 7.69 -0.68 -3.09
CA ASN A 255 7.61 -0.32 -4.50
C ASN A 255 6.42 0.61 -4.75
N ASN A 256 6.56 1.55 -5.68
CA ASN A 256 5.48 2.45 -6.08
C ASN A 256 4.55 1.78 -7.12
N PHE A 257 3.91 0.68 -6.73
CA PHE A 257 3.06 -0.12 -7.62
C PHE A 257 1.80 0.63 -8.10
N LEU A 258 1.42 1.73 -7.44
CA LEU A 258 0.32 2.61 -7.85
C LEU A 258 0.74 3.77 -8.75
N SER A 259 2.05 3.91 -9.03
CA SER A 259 2.61 5.06 -9.76
C SER A 259 2.16 6.42 -9.18
N ALA A 260 2.03 6.50 -7.86
CA ALA A 260 1.64 7.72 -7.15
C ALA A 260 2.85 8.63 -6.87
N LEU A 261 2.62 9.84 -6.35
CA LEU A 261 3.72 10.70 -5.90
C LEU A 261 4.44 10.03 -4.71
N VAL A 262 5.76 9.86 -4.80
CA VAL A 262 6.55 9.17 -3.76
C VAL A 262 6.86 10.11 -2.61
N GLY A 263 6.66 9.65 -1.37
CA GLY A 263 7.00 10.34 -0.14
C GLY A 263 7.13 9.39 1.05
N ARG A 264 7.06 9.96 2.26
CA ARG A 264 7.11 9.26 3.55
C ARG A 264 6.29 10.00 4.60
N ILE A 265 5.90 9.31 5.68
CA ILE A 265 5.36 9.96 6.88
C ILE A 265 6.50 10.67 7.65
N PRO A 266 6.24 11.73 8.43
CA PRO A 266 7.25 12.26 9.37
C PRO A 266 7.79 11.19 10.33
N PRO A 267 9.00 11.34 10.88
CA PRO A 267 9.49 10.46 11.93
C PRO A 267 8.49 10.40 13.09
N VAL A 268 8.13 9.19 13.54
CA VAL A 268 7.15 8.98 14.60
C VAL A 268 7.90 8.75 15.90
N PRO A 269 7.76 9.61 16.93
CA PRO A 269 8.52 9.49 18.17
C PRO A 269 8.42 8.09 18.79
N GLY A 270 9.58 7.46 19.00
CA GLY A 270 9.68 6.12 19.59
C GLY A 270 9.22 4.96 18.69
N VAL A 271 8.73 5.22 17.48
CA VAL A 271 8.20 4.18 16.56
C VAL A 271 9.01 4.09 15.27
N LEU A 272 9.19 5.22 14.58
CA LEU A 272 9.80 5.28 13.26
C LEU A 272 10.84 6.40 13.23
N GLY A 273 12.09 6.01 13.00
CA GLY A 273 13.19 6.92 12.69
C GLY A 273 13.60 6.81 11.24
N TYR A 274 14.54 7.65 10.83
CA TYR A 274 15.18 7.56 9.52
C TYR A 274 16.69 7.74 9.64
N ASP A 275 17.46 6.89 8.95
CA ASP A 275 18.82 7.20 8.55
C ASP A 275 18.82 7.55 7.06
N ARG A 276 18.86 8.85 6.78
CA ARG A 276 18.61 9.43 5.45
C ARG A 276 17.26 8.99 4.90
N ASP A 277 17.25 8.01 4.00
CA ASP A 277 16.05 7.45 3.39
C ASP A 277 15.74 6.03 3.86
N ILE A 278 16.46 5.52 4.84
CA ILE A 278 16.26 4.18 5.39
C ILE A 278 15.34 4.28 6.61
N PRO A 279 14.11 3.75 6.57
CA PRO A 279 13.23 3.72 7.74
C PRO A 279 13.79 2.77 8.80
N ILE A 280 13.75 3.21 10.06
CA ILE A 280 14.26 2.47 11.22
C ILE A 280 13.09 2.16 12.16
N ASP A 281 12.90 0.88 12.48
CA ASP A 281 11.95 0.44 13.52
C ASP A 281 12.54 0.67 14.91
N LEU A 282 12.19 1.80 15.52
CA LEU A 282 12.66 2.15 16.86
C LEU A 282 12.08 1.23 17.93
N VAL A 283 10.87 0.69 17.72
CA VAL A 283 10.25 -0.25 18.66
C VAL A 283 10.98 -1.59 18.58
N GLY A 284 11.24 -2.08 17.36
CA GLY A 284 12.02 -3.30 17.14
C GLY A 284 13.42 -3.21 17.74
N LEU A 285 14.09 -2.05 17.58
CA LEU A 285 15.41 -1.81 18.17
C LEU A 285 15.36 -1.86 19.70
N ALA A 286 14.36 -1.22 20.32
CA ALA A 286 14.17 -1.24 21.77
C ALA A 286 13.88 -2.66 22.31
N GLU A 287 13.24 -3.51 21.51
CA GLU A 287 12.97 -4.91 21.84
C GLU A 287 14.14 -5.87 21.54
N GLY A 288 15.25 -5.37 20.97
CA GLY A 288 16.39 -6.19 20.56
C GLY A 288 16.08 -7.10 19.35
N LYS A 289 15.09 -6.74 18.53
CA LYS A 289 14.57 -7.56 17.42
C LYS A 289 15.00 -7.10 16.01
N VAL A 290 15.91 -6.14 15.88
CA VAL A 290 16.29 -5.63 14.54
C VAL A 290 17.64 -6.19 14.11
N GLU A 291 17.58 -7.06 13.11
CA GLU A 291 18.67 -7.31 12.17
C GLU A 291 18.61 -6.18 11.13
N VAL A 292 19.59 -5.28 11.16
CA VAL A 292 19.69 -4.22 10.15
C VAL A 292 20.20 -4.89 8.87
N GLU A 293 19.32 -5.14 7.90
CA GLU A 293 19.75 -5.59 6.58
C GLU A 293 20.59 -4.47 5.96
N PRO A 294 21.91 -4.67 5.73
CA PRO A 294 22.77 -3.63 5.21
C PRO A 294 22.35 -3.31 3.78
N ALA A 295 22.27 -2.02 3.45
CA ALA A 295 22.07 -1.57 2.09
C ALA A 295 23.10 -2.23 1.15
N PRO A 296 22.72 -2.66 -0.07
CA PRO A 296 23.67 -3.17 -1.03
C PRO A 296 24.73 -2.10 -1.29
N ALA A 297 26.00 -2.50 -1.13
CA ALA A 297 27.14 -1.61 -1.30
C ALA A 297 27.10 -0.93 -2.67
N PRO A 298 27.46 0.36 -2.78
CA PRO A 298 27.54 1.02 -4.08
C PRO A 298 28.54 0.27 -4.95
N ALA A 299 28.10 -0.08 -6.17
CA ALA A 299 28.98 -0.64 -7.18
C ALA A 299 30.18 0.31 -7.36
N THR A 300 31.37 -0.22 -7.15
CA THR A 300 32.63 0.48 -7.40
C THR A 300 32.68 0.91 -8.86
N GLU A 301 32.47 2.21 -9.12
CA GLU A 301 32.80 2.81 -10.40
C GLU A 301 34.31 2.73 -10.59
N THR A 302 34.73 1.87 -11.51
CA THR A 302 36.07 1.84 -12.06
C THR A 302 36.36 3.19 -12.73
N THR A 303 37.32 3.89 -12.14
CA THR A 303 38.01 5.06 -12.69
C THR A 303 38.53 4.79 -14.10
N GLY A 304 37.94 5.47 -15.09
CA GLY A 304 38.51 5.68 -16.41
C GLY A 304 38.91 7.14 -16.57
N ALA A 305 40.20 7.43 -16.34
CA ALA A 305 40.79 8.72 -16.64
C ALA A 305 40.98 8.87 -18.16
N ALA A 306 40.47 9.97 -18.75
CA ALA A 306 41.02 10.53 -19.98
C ALA A 306 40.64 12.02 -20.16
N ALA A 307 41.69 12.84 -20.22
CA ALA A 307 41.86 14.08 -20.95
C ALA A 307 40.99 15.31 -20.61
N ALA A 308 41.63 16.26 -19.94
CA ALA A 308 41.37 17.69 -20.07
C ALA A 308 41.86 18.20 -21.43
N GLU A 309 41.11 19.11 -22.06
CA GLU A 309 41.69 20.25 -22.79
C GLU A 309 40.63 21.30 -23.18
N THR A 310 40.93 22.54 -22.75
CA THR A 310 40.71 23.86 -23.38
C THR A 310 39.38 24.63 -23.28
N GLU A 311 39.54 25.83 -22.72
CA GLU A 311 38.66 27.01 -22.77
C GLU A 311 38.45 27.56 -24.19
N ALA A 312 37.27 28.14 -24.45
CA ALA A 312 37.10 29.36 -25.24
C ALA A 312 35.69 29.93 -25.01
N GLY A 313 35.60 31.26 -24.91
CA GLY A 313 34.41 32.00 -24.47
C GLY A 313 33.37 32.33 -25.55
N MET A 314 32.64 33.42 -25.29
CA MET A 314 31.47 34.02 -25.98
C MET A 314 30.14 33.52 -25.37
N GLY A 315 29.30 34.32 -24.72
CA GLY A 315 28.95 35.72 -24.97
C GLY A 315 27.63 35.75 -25.73
N GLY A 316 26.54 36.18 -25.09
CA GLY A 316 25.24 36.30 -25.75
C GLY A 316 24.10 36.60 -24.78
N GLU A 317 23.78 37.89 -24.67
CA GLU A 317 22.61 38.46 -24.02
C GLU A 317 21.30 37.91 -24.61
N GLY A 318 20.27 37.77 -23.76
CA GLY A 318 18.93 37.37 -24.15
C GLY A 318 17.90 37.79 -23.10
N GLU A 319 17.28 38.92 -23.39
CA GLU A 319 16.28 39.71 -22.64
C GLU A 319 15.04 38.93 -22.13
N PRO A 320 14.34 39.39 -21.07
CA PRO A 320 13.31 38.61 -20.38
C PRO A 320 11.95 38.62 -21.09
N LEU A 321 11.28 37.46 -21.07
CA LEU A 321 9.91 37.26 -21.55
C LEU A 321 8.89 38.01 -20.66
N ALA A 322 8.20 38.96 -21.29
CA ALA A 322 7.08 39.69 -20.72
C ALA A 322 5.83 38.81 -20.55
N THR A 323 5.17 39.00 -19.41
CA THR A 323 3.85 38.49 -19.05
C THR A 323 2.72 39.12 -19.88
N PRO A 324 1.68 38.37 -20.30
CA PRO A 324 0.48 38.95 -20.91
C PRO A 324 -0.53 39.46 -19.87
N ASP A 325 -0.96 40.71 -20.06
CA ASP A 325 -2.01 41.43 -19.32
C ASP A 325 -3.42 40.99 -19.80
N PRO A 326 -4.45 40.89 -18.92
CA PRO A 326 -5.75 40.33 -19.26
C PRO A 326 -6.81 41.41 -19.50
N ALA A 327 -7.23 41.65 -20.74
CA ALA A 327 -8.52 42.29 -21.04
C ALA A 327 -8.84 42.28 -22.54
N ARG A 328 -9.84 41.48 -22.95
CA ARG A 328 -10.89 41.83 -23.94
C ARG A 328 -11.70 40.59 -24.30
N GLN A 329 -12.83 40.40 -23.64
CA GLN A 329 -13.99 39.75 -24.26
C GLN A 329 -15.16 40.72 -24.15
N GLY A 330 -15.67 41.09 -25.31
CA GLY A 330 -16.80 41.99 -25.50
C GLY A 330 -17.19 41.90 -26.97
N SER A 331 -18.09 40.96 -27.25
CA SER A 331 -19.11 40.91 -28.31
C SER A 331 -19.75 39.53 -28.28
#